data_AF-G0QJ62-F1
#
_entry.id   AF-G0QJ62-F1
#
_cell.length_a   1.000
_cell.length_b   1.000
_cell.length_c   1.000
_cell.angle_alpha   90.00
_cell.angle_beta   90.00
_cell.angle_gamma   90.00
#
_symmetry.space_group_name_H-M   'P 1'
#
loop_
_entity.id
_entity.type
_entity.pdbx_description
1 polymer ?
#
loop_
_entity_poly.entity_id
_entity_poly.type
_entity_poly.pdbx_seq_one_letter_code
_entity_poly.pdbx_strand_id
1 'polypeptide(L)'
;MDSDTRSVVEKIPLLKINTGPRNPNWIDRLKEEYIALIKYIEINKSQDNDWFKVESDKEGKKWKGRCWYIHNLVRYEFDLQFEIPATYPSSPIELELPELDGKTHKMYRGGKICLDIHFSPLWSKNCPKFGIAHALALGLGPWLAAEIPILIEQGVIQKN
;
A
#
# COMPACT_ATOMS: atom_id res chain seq x y z
N MET A 1 13.54 7.73 -7.48
CA MET A 1 12.26 7.98 -6.81
C MET A 1 11.90 9.42 -7.04
N ASP A 2 10.66 9.71 -7.42
CA ASP A 2 10.19 11.06 -7.68
C ASP A 2 10.26 11.95 -6.43
N SER A 3 10.49 13.26 -6.60
CA SER A 3 10.69 14.21 -5.49
C SER A 3 9.47 14.31 -4.59
N ASP A 4 8.28 14.20 -5.17
CA ASP A 4 7.03 14.43 -4.46
C ASP A 4 6.71 13.23 -3.57
N THR A 5 6.91 12.01 -4.09
CA THR A 5 6.75 10.78 -3.31
C THR A 5 7.70 10.74 -2.11
N ARG A 6 8.94 11.20 -2.31
CA ARG A 6 9.93 11.28 -1.22
C ARG A 6 9.49 12.25 -0.13
N SER A 7 8.99 13.43 -0.50
CA SER A 7 8.55 14.46 0.45
C SER A 7 7.36 14.02 1.33
N VAL A 8 6.47 13.20 0.78
CA VAL A 8 5.30 12.68 1.50
C VAL A 8 5.74 11.57 2.46
N VAL A 9 6.59 10.65 2.00
CA VAL A 9 7.07 9.52 2.82
C VAL A 9 7.88 10.00 4.02
N GLU A 10 8.69 11.06 3.86
CA GLU A 10 9.45 11.67 4.96
C GLU A 10 8.56 12.22 6.09
N LYS A 11 7.29 12.51 5.81
CA LYS A 11 6.30 12.98 6.81
C LYS A 11 5.53 11.85 7.48
N ILE A 12 5.62 10.61 6.97
CA ILE A 12 4.96 9.45 7.58
C ILE A 12 5.73 9.08 8.87
N PRO A 13 5.04 8.93 10.02
CA PRO A 13 5.68 8.50 11.26
C PRO A 13 6.41 7.16 11.09
N LEU A 14 7.69 7.12 11.45
CA LEU A 14 8.47 5.89 11.48
C LEU A 14 8.10 5.04 12.70
N LEU A 15 8.01 3.73 12.48
CA LEU A 15 7.68 2.75 13.51
C LEU A 15 8.94 2.34 14.29
N LYS A 16 8.77 1.87 15.52
CA LYS A 16 9.89 1.52 16.40
C LYS A 16 9.82 0.07 16.84
N ILE A 17 8.61 -0.48 17.00
CA ILE A 17 8.41 -1.80 17.58
C ILE A 17 8.69 -2.87 16.53
N ASN A 18 9.70 -3.70 16.77
CA ASN A 18 10.02 -4.83 15.89
C ASN A 18 9.29 -6.09 16.35
N THR A 19 8.02 -6.22 15.99
CA THR A 19 7.22 -7.40 16.35
C THR A 19 6.21 -7.72 15.26
N GLY A 20 5.91 -9.01 15.10
CA GLY A 20 5.03 -9.54 14.06
C GLY A 20 3.73 -10.14 14.62
N PRO A 21 2.82 -10.59 13.73
CA PRO A 21 1.47 -11.02 14.11
C PRO A 21 1.41 -12.29 14.98
N ARG A 22 2.52 -13.02 15.11
CA ARG A 22 2.64 -14.21 15.98
C ARG A 22 3.06 -13.87 17.42
N ASN A 23 3.54 -12.66 17.66
CA ASN A 23 4.03 -12.25 18.96
C ASN A 23 2.87 -11.63 19.77
N PRO A 24 2.74 -11.94 21.08
CA PRO A 24 1.73 -11.31 21.95
C PRO A 24 1.76 -9.77 21.94
N ASN A 25 2.94 -9.18 21.73
CA ASN A 25 3.13 -7.73 21.67
C ASN A 25 2.75 -7.11 20.30
N TRP A 26 2.14 -7.89 19.39
CA TRP A 26 1.65 -7.41 18.09
C TRP A 26 0.77 -6.16 18.23
N ILE A 27 -0.06 -6.12 19.27
CA ILE A 27 -0.98 -5.02 19.53
C ILE A 27 -0.25 -3.68 19.65
N ASP A 28 0.97 -3.65 20.21
CA ASP A 28 1.69 -2.39 20.36
C ASP A 28 2.24 -1.87 19.04
N ARG A 29 2.71 -2.78 18.17
CA ARG A 29 3.05 -2.42 16.79
C ARG A 29 1.84 -2.02 15.98
N LEU A 30 0.70 -2.70 16.15
CA LEU A 30 -0.55 -2.36 15.47
C LEU A 30 -0.99 -0.93 15.80
N LYS A 31 -0.81 -0.46 17.06
CA LYS A 31 -1.04 0.94 17.42
C LYS A 31 -0.14 1.91 16.62
N GLU A 32 1.15 1.59 16.45
CA GLU A 32 2.06 2.38 15.62
C GLU A 32 1.62 2.39 14.14
N GLU A 33 1.16 1.25 13.60
CA GLU A 33 0.64 1.15 12.24
C GLU A 33 -0.58 2.05 12.04
N TYR A 34 -1.52 2.05 12.99
CA TYR A 34 -2.69 2.92 12.94
C TYR A 34 -2.31 4.41 12.98
N ILE A 35 -1.39 4.79 13.86
CA ILE A 35 -0.91 6.18 13.96
C ILE A 35 -0.27 6.61 12.62
N ALA A 36 0.59 5.76 12.04
CA ALA A 36 1.23 6.04 10.76
C ALA A 36 0.22 6.15 9.60
N LEU A 37 -0.77 5.25 9.55
CA LEU A 37 -1.84 5.26 8.54
C LEU A 37 -2.73 6.49 8.66
N ILE A 38 -3.21 6.80 9.87
CA ILE A 38 -4.03 8.00 10.12
C ILE A 38 -3.26 9.23 9.69
N LYS A 39 -1.98 9.34 10.07
CA LYS A 39 -1.17 10.50 9.69
C LYS A 39 -0.98 10.61 8.19
N TYR A 40 -0.78 9.48 7.51
CA TYR A 40 -0.66 9.46 6.06
C TYR A 40 -1.95 9.92 5.37
N ILE A 41 -3.11 9.46 5.85
CA ILE A 41 -4.43 9.88 5.35
C ILE A 41 -4.65 11.39 5.60
N GLU A 42 -4.28 11.91 6.77
CA GLU A 42 -4.34 13.35 7.06
C GLU A 42 -3.50 14.18 6.08
N ILE A 43 -2.26 13.75 5.81
CA ILE A 43 -1.37 14.40 4.85
C ILE A 43 -2.01 14.41 3.47
N ASN A 44 -2.49 13.26 2.99
CA ASN A 44 -3.15 13.12 1.70
C ASN A 44 -4.35 14.05 1.57
N LYS A 45 -5.22 14.09 2.58
CA LYS A 45 -6.39 14.99 2.59
C LYS A 45 -5.99 16.47 2.61
N SER A 46 -4.95 16.84 3.35
CA SER A 46 -4.46 18.23 3.38
C SER A 46 -3.88 18.70 2.04
N GLN A 47 -3.49 17.76 1.19
CA GLN A 47 -2.93 17.99 -0.14
C GLN A 47 -3.94 17.72 -1.27
N ASP A 48 -5.21 17.49 -0.94
CA ASP A 48 -6.28 17.10 -1.88
C ASP A 48 -5.92 15.87 -2.75
N ASN A 49 -5.19 14.93 -2.15
CA ASN A 49 -4.70 13.71 -2.80
C ASN A 49 -5.13 12.47 -2.01
N ASP A 50 -6.38 12.42 -1.57
CA ASP A 50 -6.94 11.21 -0.92
C ASP A 50 -7.16 10.13 -1.99
N TRP A 51 -6.55 8.95 -1.81
CA TRP A 51 -6.49 7.91 -2.84
C TRP A 51 -6.76 6.49 -2.32
N PHE A 52 -6.98 6.29 -1.01
CA PHE A 52 -7.30 4.98 -0.46
C PHE A 52 -8.06 5.05 0.87
N LYS A 53 -8.74 3.95 1.19
CA LYS A 53 -9.31 3.68 2.50
C LYS A 53 -9.11 2.20 2.83
N VAL A 54 -8.58 1.88 4.00
CA VAL A 54 -8.39 0.49 4.46
C VAL A 54 -8.81 0.35 5.92
N GLU A 55 -9.33 -0.83 6.25
CA GLU A 55 -9.77 -1.21 7.59
C GLU A 55 -9.24 -2.62 7.90
N SER A 56 -8.88 -2.88 9.15
CA SER A 56 -8.42 -4.20 9.59
C SER A 56 -9.53 -5.01 10.22
N ASP A 57 -9.33 -6.32 10.28
CA ASP A 57 -10.05 -7.19 11.20
C ASP A 57 -9.71 -6.86 12.67
N LYS A 58 -10.42 -7.51 13.60
CA LYS A 58 -10.25 -7.29 15.05
C LYS A 58 -8.81 -7.56 15.54
N GLU A 59 -8.07 -8.40 14.82
CA GLU A 59 -6.70 -8.79 15.18
C GLU A 59 -5.62 -7.96 14.47
N GLY A 60 -6.00 -7.10 13.52
CA GLY A 60 -5.05 -6.31 12.72
C GLY A 60 -4.23 -7.13 11.73
N LYS A 61 -4.65 -8.36 11.42
CA LYS A 61 -3.90 -9.31 10.58
C LYS A 61 -4.40 -9.35 9.15
N LYS A 62 -5.70 -9.06 8.95
CA LYS A 62 -6.32 -9.02 7.62
C LYS A 62 -6.85 -7.63 7.37
N TRP A 63 -6.53 -7.08 6.21
CA TRP A 63 -6.90 -5.72 5.84
C TRP A 63 -7.65 -5.73 4.53
N LYS A 64 -8.71 -4.93 4.48
CA LYS A 64 -9.55 -4.76 3.29
C LYS A 64 -9.93 -3.30 3.13
N GLY A 65 -10.20 -2.91 1.91
CA GLY A 65 -10.55 -1.54 1.60
C GLY A 65 -10.64 -1.29 0.12
N ARG A 66 -10.45 -0.03 -0.26
CA ARG A 66 -10.42 0.41 -1.65
C ARG A 66 -9.31 1.41 -1.87
N CYS A 67 -8.73 1.37 -3.05
CA CYS A 67 -7.88 2.44 -3.56
C CYS A 67 -8.45 2.96 -4.87
N TRP A 68 -8.14 4.20 -5.20
CA TRP A 68 -8.58 4.80 -6.45
C TRP A 68 -7.48 5.63 -7.10
N TYR A 69 -7.60 5.78 -8.41
CA TYR A 69 -6.69 6.56 -9.24
C TYR A 69 -7.47 7.48 -10.15
N ILE A 70 -7.05 8.75 -10.24
CA ILE A 70 -7.68 9.74 -11.11
C ILE A 70 -6.86 9.83 -12.39
N HIS A 71 -7.49 9.52 -13.53
CA HIS A 71 -6.90 9.68 -14.85
C HIS A 71 -7.90 10.38 -15.77
N ASN A 72 -7.46 11.44 -16.46
CA ASN A 72 -8.31 12.27 -17.32
C ASN A 72 -9.63 12.72 -16.65
N LEU A 73 -9.55 13.20 -15.41
CA LEU A 73 -10.69 13.63 -14.58
C LEU A 73 -11.71 12.52 -14.24
N VAL A 74 -11.36 11.26 -14.49
CA VAL A 74 -12.18 10.09 -14.15
C VAL A 74 -11.52 9.35 -12.99
N ARG A 75 -12.31 9.05 -11.96
CA ARG A 75 -11.91 8.20 -10.84
C ARG A 75 -12.15 6.73 -11.17
N TYR A 76 -11.09 5.94 -11.10
CA TYR A 76 -11.11 4.48 -11.18
C TYR A 76 -10.87 3.92 -9.79
N GLU A 77 -11.75 3.06 -9.31
CA GLU A 77 -11.70 2.49 -7.96
C GLU A 77 -11.53 0.97 -8.05
N PHE A 78 -10.74 0.43 -7.12
CA PHE A 78 -10.40 -0.99 -7.05
C PHE A 78 -10.49 -1.47 -5.61
N ASP A 79 -11.03 -2.66 -5.41
CA ASP A 79 -10.93 -3.36 -4.13
C ASP A 79 -9.46 -3.70 -3.82
N LEU A 80 -9.04 -3.36 -2.59
CA LEU A 80 -7.70 -3.57 -2.06
C LEU A 80 -7.77 -4.52 -0.86
N GLN A 81 -6.94 -5.56 -0.85
CA GLN A 81 -6.80 -6.46 0.29
C GLN A 81 -5.34 -6.87 0.51
N PHE A 82 -5.02 -7.24 1.75
CA PHE A 82 -3.73 -7.84 2.10
C PHE A 82 -3.80 -8.51 3.48
N GLU A 83 -2.89 -9.44 3.72
CA GLU A 83 -2.68 -10.07 5.03
C GLU A 83 -1.28 -9.75 5.56
N ILE A 84 -1.15 -9.61 6.88
CA ILE A 84 0.15 -9.40 7.53
C ILE A 84 0.91 -10.73 7.54
N PRO A 85 2.07 -10.83 6.87
CA PRO A 85 2.82 -12.08 6.83
C PRO A 85 3.41 -12.42 8.21
N ALA A 86 3.62 -13.70 8.46
CA ALA A 86 4.20 -14.17 9.73
C ALA A 86 5.59 -13.57 10.04
N THR A 87 6.33 -13.18 9.00
CA THR A 87 7.67 -12.58 9.06
C THR A 87 7.65 -11.06 9.13
N TYR A 88 6.47 -10.43 9.17
CA TYR A 88 6.34 -8.98 9.34
C TYR A 88 6.98 -8.50 10.66
N PRO A 89 7.67 -7.33 10.70
CA PRO A 89 7.90 -6.38 9.62
C PRO A 89 9.13 -6.67 8.75
N SER A 90 9.83 -7.79 8.95
CA SER A 90 11.04 -8.13 8.19
C SER A 90 10.73 -8.34 6.70
N SER A 91 9.60 -8.97 6.41
CA SER A 91 9.04 -9.03 5.05
C SER A 91 7.91 -8.01 4.90
N PRO A 92 7.83 -7.28 3.77
CA PRO A 92 6.70 -6.41 3.48
C PRO A 92 5.41 -7.19 3.29
N ILE A 93 4.28 -6.49 3.37
CA ILE A 93 2.97 -7.01 2.98
C ILE A 93 2.89 -7.18 1.45
N GLU A 94 2.15 -8.18 1.02
CA GLU A 94 1.80 -8.37 -0.39
C GLU A 94 0.45 -7.69 -0.64
N LEU A 95 0.43 -6.65 -1.46
CA LEU A 95 -0.76 -5.86 -1.76
C LEU A 95 -1.51 -6.50 -2.94
N GLU A 96 -2.81 -6.72 -2.77
CA GLU A 96 -3.64 -7.42 -3.73
C GLU A 96 -4.75 -6.52 -4.29
N LEU A 97 -4.88 -6.49 -5.61
CA LEU A 97 -5.96 -5.87 -6.37
C LEU A 97 -6.68 -6.96 -7.18
N PRO A 98 -7.63 -7.70 -6.59
CA PRO A 98 -8.24 -8.88 -7.23
C PRO A 98 -8.91 -8.58 -8.57
N GLU A 99 -9.47 -7.38 -8.72
CA GLU A 99 -10.13 -6.93 -9.96
C GLU A 99 -9.18 -6.79 -11.15
N LEU A 100 -7.87 -6.74 -10.90
CA LEU A 100 -6.83 -6.58 -11.90
C LEU A 100 -6.09 -7.89 -12.20
N ASP A 101 -6.47 -9.00 -11.56
CA ASP A 101 -5.82 -10.30 -11.78
C ASP A 101 -5.92 -10.71 -13.26
N GLY A 102 -4.77 -11.04 -13.85
CA GLY A 102 -4.65 -11.39 -15.27
C GLY A 102 -4.78 -10.23 -16.26
N LYS A 103 -4.96 -8.98 -15.81
CA LYS A 103 -5.08 -7.80 -16.70
C LYS A 103 -3.74 -7.11 -17.01
N THR A 104 -2.70 -7.35 -16.23
CA THR A 104 -1.33 -6.84 -16.46
C THR A 104 -0.28 -7.91 -16.19
N HIS A 105 0.87 -7.82 -16.87
CA HIS A 105 2.07 -8.61 -16.60
C HIS A 105 2.81 -8.18 -15.32
N LYS A 106 2.50 -7.00 -14.74
CA LYS A 106 3.08 -6.50 -13.49
C LYS A 106 2.32 -6.98 -12.26
N MET A 107 1.80 -8.20 -12.31
CA MET A 107 1.00 -8.81 -11.26
C MET A 107 1.29 -10.31 -11.20
N TYR A 108 1.39 -10.85 -10.00
CA TYR A 108 1.43 -12.28 -9.73
C TYR A 108 0.01 -12.83 -9.58
N ARG A 109 -0.12 -14.15 -9.73
CA ARG A 109 -1.40 -14.87 -9.62
C ARG A 109 -2.15 -14.48 -8.33
N GLY A 110 -3.45 -14.22 -8.47
CA GLY A 110 -4.33 -13.87 -7.35
C GLY A 110 -4.35 -12.37 -7.04
N GLY A 111 -4.01 -11.52 -8.01
CA GLY A 111 -4.13 -10.06 -7.87
C GLY A 111 -2.95 -9.39 -7.16
N LYS A 112 -1.88 -10.12 -6.80
CA LYS A 112 -0.73 -9.60 -6.06
C LYS A 112 0.13 -8.70 -6.94
N ILE A 113 0.27 -7.43 -6.59
CA ILE A 113 1.07 -6.50 -7.41
C ILE A 113 2.55 -6.91 -7.44
N CYS A 114 3.16 -6.86 -8.62
CA CYS A 114 4.60 -7.04 -8.75
C CYS A 114 5.29 -5.72 -8.46
N LEU A 115 5.87 -5.60 -7.27
CA LEU A 115 6.65 -4.44 -6.88
C LEU A 115 7.99 -4.36 -7.65
N ASP A 116 8.53 -3.16 -7.74
CA ASP A 116 9.81 -2.91 -8.39
C ASP A 116 10.99 -3.57 -7.64
N ILE A 117 12.05 -3.93 -8.38
CA ILE A 117 13.23 -4.61 -7.85
C ILE A 117 13.93 -3.81 -6.74
N HIS A 118 13.80 -2.49 -6.72
CA HIS A 118 14.39 -1.62 -5.72
C HIS A 118 13.56 -1.56 -4.41
N PHE A 119 12.31 -2.02 -4.42
CA PHE A 119 11.44 -1.99 -3.24
C PHE A 119 11.96 -2.91 -2.13
N SER A 120 12.33 -4.15 -2.46
CA SER A 120 12.79 -5.12 -1.45
C SER A 120 14.06 -4.65 -0.72
N PRO A 121 15.13 -4.20 -1.41
CA PRO A 121 16.29 -3.61 -0.73
C PRO A 121 15.97 -2.36 0.09
N LEU A 122 15.07 -1.51 -0.39
CA LEU A 122 14.62 -0.31 0.33
C LEU A 122 13.91 -0.68 1.63
N TRP A 123 13.01 -1.66 1.58
CA TRP A 123 12.29 -2.17 2.74
C TRP A 123 13.26 -2.77 3.77
N SER A 124 14.14 -3.68 3.34
CA SER A 124 15.09 -4.35 4.24
C SER A 124 16.01 -3.37 4.98
N LYS A 125 16.48 -2.31 4.31
CA LYS A 125 17.33 -1.27 4.93
C LYS A 125 16.60 -0.46 6.01
N ASN A 126 15.27 -0.36 5.91
CA ASN A 126 14.46 0.44 6.81
C ASN A 126 13.67 -0.39 7.82
N CYS A 127 13.74 -1.72 7.79
CA CYS A 127 13.12 -2.56 8.81
C CYS A 127 13.74 -2.26 10.20
N PRO A 128 12.93 -2.10 11.28
CA PRO A 128 11.48 -2.24 11.39
C PRO A 128 10.69 -0.93 11.21
N LYS A 129 11.34 0.15 10.77
CA LYS A 129 10.79 1.52 10.74
C LYS A 129 9.67 1.72 9.73
N PHE A 130 9.67 0.94 8.65
CA PHE A 130 8.59 0.95 7.67
C PHE A 130 7.44 0.06 8.10
N GLY A 131 6.24 0.44 7.66
CA GLY A 131 4.97 -0.18 7.99
C GLY A 131 3.98 -0.14 6.83
N ILE A 132 2.69 -0.36 7.10
CA ILE A 132 1.63 -0.44 6.09
C ILE A 132 1.54 0.86 5.28
N ALA A 133 1.55 2.03 5.96
CA ALA A 133 1.53 3.33 5.29
C ALA A 133 2.69 3.50 4.29
N HIS A 134 3.88 2.99 4.64
CA HIS A 134 5.05 3.03 3.78
C HIS A 134 4.90 2.08 2.59
N ALA A 135 4.34 0.88 2.80
CA ALA A 135 4.07 -0.07 1.71
C ALA A 135 3.07 0.51 0.70
N LEU A 136 2.04 1.23 1.17
CA LEU A 136 1.08 1.92 0.30
C LEU A 136 1.75 3.06 -0.47
N ALA A 137 2.50 3.94 0.21
CA ALA A 137 3.13 5.11 -0.41
C ALA A 137 4.29 4.76 -1.37
N LEU A 138 5.09 3.74 -1.03
CA LEU A 138 6.30 3.36 -1.78
C LEU A 138 6.08 2.22 -2.77
N GLY A 139 5.03 1.42 -2.56
CA GLY A 139 4.72 0.24 -3.38
C GLY A 139 3.49 0.47 -4.25
N LEU A 140 2.31 0.54 -3.63
CA LEU A 140 1.04 0.60 -4.37
C LEU A 140 0.85 1.91 -5.13
N GLY A 141 1.15 3.07 -4.53
CA GLY A 141 1.00 4.36 -5.19
C GLY A 141 1.77 4.45 -6.51
N PRO A 142 3.09 4.18 -6.52
CA PRO A 142 3.89 4.14 -7.75
C PRO A 142 3.41 3.08 -8.75
N TRP A 143 2.97 1.91 -8.27
CA TRP A 143 2.42 0.86 -9.13
C TRP A 143 1.13 1.32 -9.84
N LEU A 144 0.21 1.96 -9.12
CA LEU A 144 -1.02 2.52 -9.71
C LEU A 144 -0.69 3.58 -10.76
N ALA A 145 0.26 4.47 -10.46
CA ALA A 145 0.69 5.53 -11.37
C ALA A 145 1.31 4.99 -12.67
N ALA A 146 2.00 3.84 -12.59
CA ALA A 146 2.60 3.20 -13.76
C ALA A 146 1.60 2.37 -14.58
N GLU A 147 0.74 1.59 -13.91
CA GLU A 147 -0.06 0.56 -14.60
C GLU A 147 -1.47 1.02 -14.97
N ILE A 148 -2.13 1.82 -14.13
CA ILE A 148 -3.54 2.19 -14.38
C ILE A 148 -3.73 2.98 -15.67
N PRO A 149 -2.91 4.00 -16.00
CA PRO A 149 -3.03 4.70 -17.29
C PRO A 149 -2.93 3.75 -18.49
N ILE A 150 -1.96 2.84 -18.46
CA ILE A 150 -1.72 1.87 -19.55
C ILE A 150 -2.94 0.96 -19.72
N LEU A 151 -3.50 0.45 -18.62
CA LEU A 151 -4.67 -0.42 -18.66
C LEU A 151 -5.94 0.29 -19.15
N ILE A 152 -6.07 1.60 -18.90
CA ILE A 152 -7.15 2.42 -19.43
C ILE A 152 -6.96 2.65 -20.94
N GLU A 153 -5.76 3.02 -21.37
CA GLU A 153 -5.44 3.26 -22.79
C GLU A 153 -5.60 2.01 -23.65
N GLN A 154 -5.30 0.83 -23.09
CA GLN A 154 -5.53 -0.46 -23.73
C GLN A 154 -7.02 -0.89 -23.74
N GLY A 155 -7.89 -0.17 -23.04
CA GLY A 155 -9.32 -0.48 -22.94
C GLY A 155 -9.64 -1.70 -22.06
N VAL A 156 -8.67 -2.19 -21.28
CA VAL A 156 -8.79 -3.36 -20.39
C VAL A 156 -9.57 -3.02 -19.13
N ILE A 157 -9.43 -1.79 -18.64
CA ILE A 157 -10.24 -1.22 -17.56
C ILE A 157 -11.10 -0.11 -18.15
N GLN A 158 -12.40 -0.18 -17.88
CA GLN A 158 -13.35 0.85 -18.27
C GLN A 158 -14.02 1.43 -17.03
N LYS A 159 -14.49 2.66 -17.15
CA LYS A 159 -15.29 3.28 -16.10
C LYS A 159 -16.63 2.52 -16.01
N ASN A 160 -16.98 2.06 -14.82
CA ASN A 160 -18.34 1.60 -14.52
C ASN A 160 -19.33 2.77 -14.52
#